data_AF-A0A2V9AZB5-F1
#
_entry.id   AF-A0A2V9AZB5-F1
#
_cell.length_a   1.000
_cell.length_b   1.000
_cell.length_c   1.000
_cell.angle_alpha   90.00
_cell.angle_beta   90.00
_cell.angle_gamma   90.00
#
_symmetry.space_group_name_H-M   'P 1'
#
loop_
_entity.id
_entity.type
_entity.pdbx_description
1 polymer ?
#
loop_
_entity_poly.entity_id
_entity_poly.type
_entity_poly.pdbx_seq_one_letter_code
_entity_poly.pdbx_strand_id
1 'polypeptide(L)' 'MKITSLNVGMPREVLWHGRSVTTGIFKEPVAGRVALRKLNLDGDRQADLAVHGGEYKAVYCYPVEH' A
#
# COMPACT_ATOMS: atom_id res chain seq x y z
N MET A 1 12.77 -6.94 -16.49
CA MET A 1 12.18 -6.67 -15.16
C MET A 1 10.73 -7.12 -15.18
N LYS A 2 10.26 -7.87 -14.18
CA LYS A 2 8.88 -8.39 -14.09
C LYS A 2 8.33 -8.11 -12.70
N ILE A 3 7.11 -7.61 -12.61
CA ILE A 3 6.37 -7.53 -11.33
C ILE A 3 5.89 -8.94 -10.99
N THR A 4 6.34 -9.49 -9.87
CA THR A 4 5.98 -10.85 -9.42
C THR A 4 4.65 -10.88 -8.69
N SER A 5 4.35 -9.84 -7.89
CA SER A 5 3.07 -9.63 -7.24
C SER A 5 2.74 -8.14 -7.21
N LEU A 6 1.46 -7.81 -7.37
CA LEU A 6 0.93 -6.48 -7.09
C LEU A 6 0.02 -6.61 -5.86
N ASN A 7 0.37 -5.90 -4.79
CA ASN A 7 -0.35 -6.00 -3.54
C ASN A 7 -1.04 -4.66 -3.22
N VAL A 8 -2.33 -4.71 -2.89
CA VAL A 8 -3.15 -3.53 -2.54
C VAL A 8 -3.86 -3.77 -1.21
N GLY A 9 -4.30 -2.70 -0.55
CA GLY A 9 -5.03 -2.80 0.71
C GLY A 9 -5.47 -1.44 1.23
N MET A 10 -6.62 -1.45 1.91
CA MET A 10 -7.14 -0.25 2.58
C MET A 10 -6.55 -0.12 3.98
N PRO A 11 -6.28 1.11 4.46
CA PRO A 11 -5.90 1.35 5.84
C PRO A 11 -6.91 0.73 6.79
N ARG A 12 -6.39 0.05 7.80
CA ARG A 12 -7.20 -0.54 8.87
C ARG A 12 -6.59 -0.21 10.22
N GLU A 13 -7.45 -0.19 11.22
CA GLU A 13 -7.04 -0.04 12.60
C GLU A 13 -6.48 -1.37 13.12
N VAL A 14 -5.34 -1.32 13.81
CA VAL A 14 -4.73 -2.46 14.47
C VAL A 14 -4.24 -2.08 15.86
N LEU A 15 -4.22 -3.05 16.78
CA LEU A 15 -3.60 -2.88 18.09
C LEU A 15 -2.08 -3.05 17.95
N TRP A 16 -1.32 -1.99 18.19
CA TRP A 16 0.14 -2.00 18.17
C TRP A 16 0.71 -1.44 19.47
N HIS A 17 1.51 -2.23 20.20
CA HIS A 17 2.03 -1.89 21.53
C HIS A 17 0.96 -1.34 22.51
N GLY A 18 -0.23 -1.96 22.51
CA GLY A 18 -1.34 -1.55 23.37
C GLY A 18 -2.04 -0.25 22.94
N ARG A 19 -1.73 0.29 21.76
CA ARG A 19 -2.37 1.47 21.19
C ARG A 19 -3.06 1.13 19.88
N SER A 20 -4.21 1.76 19.65
CA SER A 20 -4.90 1.68 18.36
C SER A 20 -4.18 2.53 17.33
N VAL A 21 -3.79 1.95 16.19
CA VAL A 21 -3.09 2.64 15.10
C VAL A 21 -3.73 2.30 13.77
N THR A 22 -4.03 3.31 12.96
CA THR A 22 -4.44 3.12 11.57
C THR A 22 -3.22 2.95 10.68
N THR A 23 -3.16 1.84 9.95
CA THR A 23 -2.03 1.53 9.05
C THR A 23 -2.50 0.91 7.75
N GLY A 24 -1.79 1.22 6.66
CA GLY A 24 -1.96 0.60 5.35
C GLY A 24 -0.97 -0.52 5.07
N ILE A 25 -0.18 -0.98 6.05
CA ILE A 25 0.92 -1.93 5.80
C ILE A 25 0.44 -3.33 5.36
N PHE A 26 -0.78 -3.70 5.73
CA PHE A 26 -1.36 -4.99 5.37
C PHE A 26 -1.94 -4.92 3.96
N LYS A 27 -1.28 -5.62 3.03
CA LYS A 27 -1.65 -5.68 1.61
C LYS A 27 -1.83 -7.13 1.20
N GLU A 28 -2.69 -7.36 0.22
CA GLU A 28 -2.97 -8.68 -0.35
C GLU A 28 -2.72 -8.68 -1.86
N PRO A 29 -2.24 -9.79 -2.44
CA PRO A 29 -2.01 -9.89 -3.88
C PRO A 29 -3.33 -9.78 -4.64
N VAL A 30 -3.32 -9.03 -5.74
CA VAL A 30 -4.47 -8.92 -6.64
C VAL A 30 -4.13 -9.42 -8.03
N ALA A 31 -5.10 -10.10 -8.63
CA ALA A 31 -5.01 -10.63 -9.99
C ALA A 31 -5.49 -9.60 -11.03
N GLY A 32 -4.97 -9.71 -12.25
CA GLY A 32 -5.38 -8.89 -13.37
C GLY A 32 -4.71 -7.51 -13.41
N ARG A 33 -5.26 -6.62 -14.26
CA ARG A 33 -4.75 -5.26 -14.43
C ARG A 33 -5.37 -4.35 -13.38
N VAL A 34 -4.55 -3.55 -12.73
CA VAL A 34 -4.99 -2.55 -11.75
C VAL A 34 -4.55 -1.17 -12.23
N ALA A 35 -5.47 -0.20 -12.22
CA ALA A 35 -5.16 1.15 -12.64
C ALA A 35 -4.35 1.87 -11.55
N LEU A 36 -3.27 2.54 -11.96
CA LEU A 36 -2.56 3.48 -11.11
C LEU A 36 -3.20 4.87 -11.28
N ARG A 37 -3.63 5.46 -10.16
CA ARG A 37 -4.13 6.82 -10.06
C ARG A 37 -3.03 7.74 -9.52
N LYS A 38 -3.34 9.04 -9.41
CA LYS A 38 -2.42 10.05 -8.90
C LYS A 38 -1.79 9.67 -7.55
N LEU A 39 -2.58 9.06 -6.66
CA LEU A 39 -2.14 8.74 -5.31
C LEU A 39 -2.00 7.25 -5.04
N ASN A 40 -2.77 6.38 -5.68
CA ASN A 40 -2.81 4.96 -5.33
C ASN A 40 -3.17 4.09 -6.53
N LEU A 41 -2.96 2.78 -6.40
CA LEU A 41 -3.60 1.79 -7.24
C LEU A 41 -5.08 1.65 -6.87
N ASP A 42 -5.93 1.26 -7.82
CA ASP A 42 -7.32 0.89 -7.51
C ASP A 42 -7.33 -0.28 -6.49
N GLY A 43 -8.10 -0.13 -5.41
CA GLY A 43 -8.10 -1.08 -4.28
C GLY A 43 -7.04 -0.82 -3.21
N ASP A 44 -6.20 0.20 -3.39
CA ASP A 44 -5.16 0.59 -2.44
C ASP A 44 -5.39 1.96 -1.82
N ARG A 45 -4.88 2.18 -0.61
CA ARG A 45 -4.84 3.52 -0.03
C ARG A 45 -3.71 3.74 0.97
N GLN A 46 -3.10 4.92 0.88
CA GLN A 46 -2.15 5.44 1.86
C GLN A 46 -2.87 5.88 3.15
N ALA A 47 -2.33 5.50 4.31
CA ALA A 47 -2.96 5.74 5.62
C ALA A 47 -2.84 7.20 6.10
N ASP A 48 -1.75 7.87 5.75
CA ASP A 48 -1.47 9.25 6.15
C ASP A 48 -0.78 9.97 4.99
N LEU A 49 -1.37 11.08 4.52
CA LEU A 49 -0.85 11.93 3.45
C LEU A 49 -0.16 13.20 3.97
N ALA A 50 -0.26 13.51 5.26
CA ALA A 50 0.35 14.70 5.84
C ALA A 50 1.87 14.54 5.98
N VAL A 51 2.32 13.35 6.40
CA VAL A 51 3.75 13.06 6.62
C VAL A 51 4.25 11.82 5.86
N HIS A 52 3.35 10.96 5.39
CA HIS A 52 3.67 9.80 4.57
C HIS A 52 3.03 9.92 3.19
N GLY A 53 3.47 9.08 2.24
CA GLY A 53 2.77 9.00 0.96
C GLY A 53 2.82 10.27 0.10
N GLY A 54 1.80 10.48 -0.73
CA GLY A 54 1.73 11.50 -1.78
C GLY A 54 1.95 10.93 -3.18
N GLU A 55 1.79 11.79 -4.18
CA GLU A 55 1.93 11.45 -5.61
C GLU A 55 3.29 10.83 -5.94
N TYR A 56 4.36 11.41 -5.37
CA TYR A 56 5.73 10.91 -5.57
C TYR A 56 6.06 9.65 -4.74
N LYS A 57 5.10 9.16 -3.96
CA LYS A 57 5.16 7.93 -3.16
C LYS A 57 3.91 7.06 -3.39
N ALA A 58 3.32 7.16 -4.59
CA ALA A 58 2.07 6.47 -4.95
C ALA A 58 2.22 4.94 -4.99
N VAL A 59 3.42 4.44 -5.27
CA VAL A 59 3.74 3.01 -5.33
C VAL A 59 5.06 2.77 -4.60
N TYR A 60 5.11 1.69 -3.82
CA TYR A 60 6.33 1.20 -3.17
C TYR A 60 6.75 -0.12 -3.82
N CYS A 61 8.01 -0.22 -4.22
CA CYS A 61 8.58 -1.42 -4.81
C CYS A 61 9.54 -2.06 -3.81
N TYR A 62 9.46 -3.39 -3.70
CA TYR A 62 10.38 -4.19 -2.90
C TYR A 62 10.90 -5.36 -3.75
N PRO A 63 12.23 -5.59 -3.79
CA PRO A 63 12.82 -6.74 -4.48
C PRO A 63 12.44 -8.06 -3.79
N VAL A 64 12.28 -9.12 -4.59
CA VAL A 64 11.90 -10.45 -4.08
C VAL A 64 13.08 -11.19 -3.46
N GLU A 65 14.31 -10.74 -3.75
CA GLU A 65 15.56 -11.36 -3.34
C GLU A 65 16.02 -10.97 -1.93
N HIS A 66 15.26 -10.12 -1.22
CA HIS A 66 15.54 -9.67 0.15
C HIS A 66 14.58 -10.33 1.15
#